data_AF-A0A2R4H1H1-F1
#
_entry.id   AF-A0A2R4H1H1-F1
#
_cell.length_a   1.000
_cell.length_b   1.000
_cell.length_c   1.000
_cell.angle_alpha   90.00
_cell.angle_beta   90.00
_cell.angle_gamma   90.00
#
_symmetry.space_group_name_H-M   'P 1'
#
loop_
_entity.id
_entity.type
_entity.pdbx_description
1 polymer ?
#
loop_
_entity_poly.entity_id
_entity_poly.type
_entity_poly.pdbx_seq_one_letter_code
_entity_poly.pdbx_strand_id
1 'polypeptide(L)'
;MMKAFYSVVILAIIVAAVQADLSEEQKAKLKQHTEQCLKSFPVDKQLLEKARKGELSDDKALKDYLYCVIEKSGFITPDGKIQTNVLETKLSAISGPENAKKLVAKCTAQKNLDKRESAEAIYKCVYNETKFSLI
;
A
#
# COMPACT_ATOMS: atom_id res chain seq x y z
N MET A 1 -12.93 -14.89 -55.74
CA MET A 1 -13.75 -14.15 -54.76
C MET A 1 -13.47 -14.72 -53.37
N MET A 2 -13.10 -13.86 -52.41
CA MET A 2 -13.15 -13.97 -50.94
C MET A 2 -12.75 -15.30 -50.25
N LYS A 3 -11.97 -15.36 -49.17
CA LYS A 3 -11.32 -14.38 -48.30
C LYS A 3 -10.29 -15.19 -47.50
N ALA A 4 -9.13 -14.60 -47.27
CA ALA A 4 -8.18 -15.09 -46.30
C ALA A 4 -8.84 -15.08 -44.91
N PHE A 5 -8.78 -16.21 -44.21
CA PHE A 5 -8.93 -16.31 -42.77
C PHE A 5 -7.81 -17.25 -42.32
N TYR A 6 -6.55 -16.81 -42.47
CA TYR A 6 -5.78 -16.28 -41.34
C TYR A 6 -6.08 -17.03 -40.05
N SER A 7 -5.32 -18.11 -39.87
CA SER A 7 -4.61 -18.44 -38.64
C SER A 7 -4.82 -17.45 -37.50
N VAL A 8 -5.92 -17.58 -36.76
CA VAL A 8 -6.01 -17.02 -35.41
C VAL A 8 -5.39 -18.06 -34.51
N VAL A 9 -4.05 -18.05 -34.48
CA VAL A 9 -3.28 -18.59 -33.37
C VAL A 9 -3.80 -17.86 -32.14
N ILE A 10 -4.61 -18.57 -31.35
CA ILE A 10 -5.06 -18.13 -30.03
C ILE A 10 -3.79 -18.07 -29.17
N LEU A 11 -3.14 -16.91 -29.20
CA LEU A 11 -2.07 -16.56 -28.28
C LEU A 11 -2.76 -16.36 -26.93
N ALA A 12 -2.93 -17.46 -26.20
CA ALA A 12 -3.27 -17.44 -24.79
C ALA A 12 -2.11 -16.77 -24.07
N ILE A 13 -2.18 -15.45 -23.93
CA ILE A 13 -1.30 -14.68 -23.06
C ILE A 13 -1.67 -15.12 -21.64
N ILE A 14 -0.93 -16.12 -21.15
CA ILE A 14 -0.87 -16.42 -19.73
C ILE A 14 -0.22 -15.19 -19.10
N VAL A 15 -1.04 -14.24 -18.63
CA VAL A 15 -0.57 -13.20 -17.72
C VAL A 15 -0.24 -13.95 -16.43
N ALA A 16 1.01 -14.38 -16.30
CA ALA A 16 1.55 -14.81 -15.03
C ALA A 16 1.42 -13.62 -14.09
N ALA A 17 0.42 -13.66 -13.20
CA ALA A 17 0.32 -12.74 -12.09
C ALA A 17 1.55 -12.99 -11.20
N VAL A 18 2.64 -12.28 -11.46
CA VAL A 18 3.76 -12.20 -10.54
C VAL A 18 3.22 -11.51 -9.30
N GLN A 19 2.79 -12.31 -8.32
CA GLN A 19 2.61 -11.82 -6.97
C GLN A 19 4.03 -11.53 -6.47
N ALA A 20 4.42 -10.25 -6.49
CA ALA A 20 5.64 -9.82 -5.84
C ALA A 20 5.43 -10.00 -4.33
N ASP A 21 5.92 -11.11 -3.80
CA ASP A 21 5.99 -11.31 -2.35
C ASP A 21 7.14 -10.46 -1.79
N LEU A 22 6.95 -9.95 -0.59
CA LEU A 22 8.00 -9.22 0.11
C LEU A 22 9.18 -10.16 0.41
N SER A 23 10.40 -9.62 0.43
CA SER A 23 11.53 -10.33 1.00
C SER A 23 11.34 -10.55 2.50
N GLU A 24 12.01 -11.56 3.05
CA GLU A 24 11.95 -11.84 4.50
C GLU A 24 12.42 -10.66 5.35
N GLU A 25 13.40 -9.89 4.86
CA GLU A 25 13.85 -8.66 5.52
C GLU A 25 12.73 -7.59 5.55
N GLN A 26 12.00 -7.43 4.45
CA GLN A 26 10.89 -6.48 4.36
C GLN A 26 9.74 -6.91 5.27
N LYS A 27 9.39 -8.20 5.30
CA LYS A 27 8.40 -8.77 6.22
C LYS A 27 8.79 -8.55 7.68
N ALA A 28 10.07 -8.79 8.03
CA ALA A 28 10.58 -8.58 9.38
C ALA A 28 10.51 -7.11 9.82
N LYS A 29 10.91 -6.17 8.94
CA LYS A 29 10.79 -4.72 9.22
C LYS A 29 9.33 -4.28 9.38
N LEU A 30 8.44 -4.77 8.52
CA LEU A 30 7.01 -4.47 8.62
C LEU A 30 6.41 -4.98 9.94
N LYS A 31 6.75 -6.23 10.31
CA LYS A 31 6.37 -6.81 11.60
C LYS A 31 6.91 -5.98 12.77
N GLN A 32 8.18 -5.57 12.72
CA GLN A 32 8.75 -4.73 13.76
C GLN A 32 8.02 -3.38 13.90
N HIS A 33 7.70 -2.71 12.79
CA HIS A 33 6.97 -1.44 12.82
C HIS A 33 5.57 -1.61 13.42
N THR A 34 4.83 -2.63 12.96
CA THR A 34 3.47 -2.90 13.44
C THR A 34 3.45 -3.27 14.93
N GLU A 35 4.38 -4.09 15.41
CA GLU A 35 4.51 -4.44 16.82
C GLU A 35 4.85 -3.22 17.69
N GLN A 36 5.78 -2.37 17.23
CA GLN A 36 6.12 -1.13 17.96
C GLN A 36 4.91 -0.19 18.04
N CYS A 37 4.18 -0.03 16.94
CA CYS A 37 3.00 0.84 16.92
C CYS A 37 1.85 0.29 17.77
N LEU A 38 1.63 -1.03 17.80
CA LEU A 38 0.62 -1.63 18.68
C LEU A 38 0.94 -1.45 20.18
N LYS A 39 2.23 -1.39 20.55
CA LYS A 39 2.62 -1.09 21.94
C LYS A 39 2.28 0.35 22.33
N SER A 40 2.45 1.30 21.42
CA SER A 40 2.12 2.71 21.66
C SER A 40 0.62 3.00 21.52
N PHE A 41 -0.04 2.31 20.61
CA PHE A 41 -1.45 2.49 20.25
C PHE A 41 -2.13 1.13 20.19
N PRO A 42 -2.55 0.58 21.34
CA PRO A 42 -3.26 -0.70 21.37
C PRO A 42 -4.58 -0.57 20.62
N VAL A 43 -4.81 -1.44 19.64
CA VAL A 43 -6.04 -1.49 18.84
C VAL A 43 -6.75 -2.82 19.10
N ASP A 44 -8.09 -2.78 19.16
CA ASP A 44 -8.88 -3.99 19.22
C ASP A 44 -8.58 -4.94 18.05
N LYS A 45 -8.51 -6.23 18.33
CA LYS A 45 -8.14 -7.24 17.32
C LYS A 45 -9.12 -7.26 16.15
N GLN A 46 -10.43 -7.11 16.38
CA GLN A 46 -11.42 -7.12 15.30
C GLN A 46 -11.29 -5.88 14.42
N LEU A 47 -11.02 -4.71 15.00
CA LEU A 47 -10.74 -3.49 14.24
C LEU A 47 -9.48 -3.64 13.39
N LEU A 48 -8.42 -4.23 13.94
CA LEU A 48 -7.19 -4.48 13.21
C LEU A 48 -7.40 -5.47 12.05
N GLU A 49 -8.12 -6.56 12.27
CA GLU A 49 -8.42 -7.55 11.22
C GLU A 49 -9.27 -6.97 10.07
N LYS A 50 -10.19 -6.06 10.38
CA LYS A 50 -10.93 -5.29 9.36
C LYS A 50 -10.01 -4.33 8.61
N ALA A 51 -9.16 -3.62 9.35
CA ALA A 51 -8.23 -2.66 8.77
C ALA A 51 -7.28 -3.33 7.77
N ARG A 52 -6.77 -4.53 8.08
CA ARG A 52 -5.96 -5.38 7.17
C ARG A 52 -6.63 -5.69 5.83
N LYS A 53 -7.95 -5.63 5.79
CA LYS A 53 -8.79 -5.86 4.61
C LYS A 53 -9.21 -4.55 3.93
N GLY A 54 -8.60 -3.43 4.32
CA GLY A 54 -8.91 -2.09 3.82
C GLY A 54 -10.15 -1.45 4.47
N GLU A 55 -10.79 -2.12 5.43
CA GLU A 55 -11.94 -1.60 6.15
C GLU A 55 -11.48 -0.78 7.37
N LEU A 56 -11.21 0.51 7.16
CA LEU A 56 -10.80 1.43 8.24
C LEU A 56 -12.02 2.04 8.94
N SER A 57 -12.08 1.90 10.26
CA SER A 57 -13.04 2.58 11.12
C SER A 57 -12.54 3.96 11.57
N ASP A 58 -13.45 4.79 12.07
CA ASP A 58 -13.10 6.09 12.67
C ASP A 58 -12.49 6.03 14.08
N ASP A 59 -12.23 4.82 14.60
CA ASP A 59 -11.59 4.63 15.91
C ASP A 59 -10.26 5.37 16.01
N LYS A 60 -10.11 6.12 17.11
CA LYS A 60 -8.94 6.99 17.30
C LYS A 60 -7.65 6.19 17.45
N ALA A 61 -7.67 5.06 18.16
CA ALA A 61 -6.49 4.23 18.36
C ALA A 61 -6.04 3.59 17.04
N LEU A 62 -7.00 3.15 16.20
CA LEU A 62 -6.69 2.66 14.86
C LEU A 62 -6.04 3.74 13.97
N LYS A 63 -6.56 4.97 14.00
CA LYS A 63 -5.96 6.09 13.24
C LYS A 63 -4.55 6.43 13.71
N ASP A 64 -4.32 6.47 15.02
CA ASP A 64 -2.99 6.70 15.60
C ASP A 64 -2.02 5.55 15.28
N TYR A 65 -2.47 4.30 15.38
CA TYR A 65 -1.71 3.11 14.99
C TYR A 65 -1.32 3.16 13.51
N LEU A 66 -2.28 3.43 12.62
CA LEU A 66 -2.04 3.48 11.19
C LEU A 66 -1.02 4.58 10.83
N TYR A 67 -1.22 5.78 11.37
CA TYR A 67 -0.27 6.88 11.22
C TYR A 67 1.13 6.48 11.67
N CYS A 68 1.26 5.84 12.84
CA CYS A 68 2.55 5.36 13.35
C CYS A 68 3.24 4.38 12.39
N VAL A 69 2.50 3.42 11.80
CA VAL A 69 3.08 2.44 10.87
C VAL A 69 3.53 3.11 9.58
N ILE A 70 2.74 4.04 9.06
CA ILE A 70 3.06 4.80 7.84
C ILE A 70 4.28 5.72 8.08
N GLU A 71 4.35 6.38 9.23
CA GLU A 71 5.49 7.22 9.63
C GLU A 71 6.77 6.38 9.78
N LYS A 72 6.72 5.27 10.53
CA LYS A 72 7.89 4.37 10.70
C LYS A 72 8.35 3.74 9.39
N SER A 73 7.43 3.53 8.46
CA SER A 73 7.76 3.06 7.12
C SER A 73 8.46 4.11 6.26
N GLY A 74 8.50 5.37 6.74
CA GLY A 74 9.18 6.50 6.11
C GLY A 74 8.33 7.18 5.04
N PHE A 75 7.03 6.91 4.97
CA PHE A 75 6.15 7.47 3.93
C PHE A 75 5.70 8.89 4.22
N ILE A 76 5.66 9.25 5.51
CA ILE A 76 5.29 10.57 5.99
C ILE A 76 6.26 10.92 7.12
N THR A 77 6.74 12.16 7.15
CA THR A 77 7.57 12.70 8.23
C THR A 77 6.71 13.16 9.42
N PRO A 78 7.28 13.38 10.61
CA PRO A 78 6.51 13.80 11.79
C PRO A 78 5.71 15.11 11.62
N ASP A 79 6.17 15.99 10.73
CA ASP A 79 5.54 17.25 10.31
C ASP A 79 4.47 17.08 9.21
N GLY A 80 4.22 15.86 8.74
CA GLY A 80 3.16 15.54 7.78
C GLY A 80 3.58 15.58 6.30
N LYS A 81 4.88 15.70 6.00
CA LYS A 81 5.34 15.74 4.61
C LYS A 81 5.47 14.33 4.02
N ILE A 82 4.70 14.06 2.97
CA ILE A 82 4.76 12.81 2.22
C ILE A 82 6.12 12.66 1.52
N GLN A 83 6.76 11.51 1.71
CA GLN A 83 8.06 11.15 1.12
C GLN A 83 7.84 10.31 -0.16
N THR A 84 7.53 10.99 -1.27
CA THR A 84 7.22 10.35 -2.56
C THR A 84 8.30 9.41 -3.06
N ASN A 85 9.58 9.75 -2.86
CA ASN A 85 10.72 8.90 -3.27
C ASN A 85 10.76 7.58 -2.48
N VAL A 86 10.43 7.63 -1.18
CA VAL A 86 10.38 6.44 -0.32
C VAL A 86 9.19 5.58 -0.73
N LEU A 87 8.02 6.19 -0.97
CA LEU A 87 6.85 5.48 -1.48
C LEU A 87 7.16 4.79 -2.82
N GLU A 88 7.76 5.49 -3.78
CA GLU A 88 8.10 4.91 -5.09
C GLU A 88 9.04 3.72 -4.95
N THR A 89 10.08 3.86 -4.13
CA THR A 89 11.05 2.78 -3.88
C THR A 89 10.37 1.55 -3.29
N LYS A 90 9.52 1.73 -2.28
CA LYS A 90 8.86 0.60 -1.61
C LYS A 90 7.75 -0.02 -2.46
N LEU A 91 6.98 0.79 -3.17
CA LEU A 91 5.93 0.31 -4.08
C LEU A 91 6.53 -0.38 -5.31
N SER A 92 7.74 -0.03 -5.73
CA SER A 92 8.44 -0.72 -6.82
C SER A 92 8.73 -2.18 -6.48
N ALA A 93 9.03 -2.47 -5.20
CA ALA A 93 9.23 -3.85 -4.74
C ALA A 93 7.94 -4.69 -4.75
N ILE A 94 6.77 -4.04 -4.72
CA ILE A 94 5.45 -4.71 -4.63
C ILE A 94 4.75 -4.73 -6.00
N SER A 95 4.92 -3.71 -6.82
CA SER A 95 4.14 -3.49 -8.05
C SER A 95 4.98 -3.33 -9.32
N GLY A 96 6.31 -3.33 -9.17
CA GLY A 96 7.25 -2.99 -10.24
C GLY A 96 7.43 -1.47 -10.42
N PRO A 97 8.56 -1.04 -11.03
CA PRO A 97 8.96 0.36 -11.11
C PRO A 97 8.01 1.23 -11.94
N GLU A 98 7.41 0.69 -13.01
CA GLU A 98 6.48 1.45 -13.85
C GLU A 98 5.17 1.78 -13.12
N ASN A 99 4.64 0.81 -12.36
CA ASN A 99 3.41 0.99 -11.60
C ASN A 99 3.64 1.86 -10.36
N ALA A 100 4.81 1.74 -9.72
CA ALA A 100 5.12 2.52 -8.52
C ALA A 100 4.97 4.03 -8.74
N LYS A 101 5.47 4.57 -9.85
CA LYS A 101 5.31 6.00 -10.19
C LYS A 101 3.86 6.42 -10.33
N LYS A 102 3.06 5.59 -11.03
CA LYS A 102 1.61 5.82 -11.23
C LYS A 102 0.87 5.79 -9.88
N LEU A 103 1.21 4.83 -9.03
CA LEU A 103 0.64 4.69 -7.69
C LEU A 103 0.99 5.88 -6.80
N VAL A 104 2.25 6.33 -6.78
CA VAL A 104 2.64 7.52 -6.00
C VAL A 104 1.85 8.73 -6.47
N ALA A 105 1.84 9.03 -7.77
CA ALA A 105 1.11 10.17 -8.30
C ALA A 105 -0.37 10.15 -7.92
N LYS A 106 -1.00 8.96 -7.99
CA LYS A 106 -2.42 8.75 -7.64
C LYS A 106 -2.67 8.87 -6.14
N CYS A 107 -1.88 8.19 -5.32
CA CYS A 107 -2.10 8.07 -3.88
C CYS A 107 -1.63 9.27 -3.06
N THR A 108 -0.92 10.22 -3.67
CA THR A 108 -0.47 11.47 -3.01
C THR A 108 -1.06 12.72 -3.68
N ALA A 109 -2.13 12.56 -4.47
CA ALA A 109 -2.77 13.65 -5.20
C ALA A 109 -3.50 14.63 -4.27
N GLN A 110 -4.07 14.14 -3.17
CA GLN A 110 -4.78 14.96 -2.19
C GLN A 110 -3.84 15.97 -1.51
N LYS A 111 -4.33 17.19 -1.31
CA LYS A 111 -3.59 18.32 -0.70
C LYS A 111 -4.33 18.80 0.54
N ASN A 112 -3.61 19.50 1.42
CA ASN A 112 -4.14 20.12 2.64
C ASN A 112 -4.74 19.13 3.66
N LEU A 113 -4.30 17.87 3.62
CA LEU A 113 -4.63 16.88 4.64
C LEU A 113 -3.68 17.04 5.83
N ASP A 114 -4.18 16.77 7.03
CA ASP A 114 -3.30 16.60 8.18
C ASP A 114 -2.46 15.31 8.04
N LYS A 115 -1.51 15.12 8.96
CA LYS A 115 -0.58 13.98 8.91
C LYS A 115 -1.25 12.61 9.05
N ARG A 116 -2.32 12.50 9.84
CA ARG A 116 -3.10 11.26 10.02
C ARG A 116 -4.01 11.02 8.83
N GLU A 117 -4.69 12.06 8.35
CA GLU A 117 -5.51 12.01 7.15
C GLU A 117 -4.67 11.59 5.93
N SER A 118 -3.45 12.14 5.81
CA SER A 118 -2.49 11.75 4.78
C SER A 118 -2.09 10.29 4.90
N ALA A 119 -1.82 9.80 6.13
CA ALA A 119 -1.47 8.40 6.35
C ALA A 119 -2.60 7.44 5.97
N GLU A 120 -3.82 7.81 6.34
CA GLU A 120 -5.03 7.06 6.02
C GLU A 120 -5.29 7.04 4.51
N ALA A 121 -5.17 8.19 3.84
CA ALA A 121 -5.35 8.31 2.39
C ALA A 121 -4.33 7.48 1.62
N ILE A 122 -3.05 7.53 2.02
CA ILE A 122 -1.98 6.73 1.41
C ILE A 122 -2.27 5.24 1.59
N TYR A 123 -2.57 4.79 2.82
CA TYR A 123 -2.88 3.39 3.09
C TYR A 123 -4.06 2.89 2.26
N LYS A 124 -5.20 3.60 2.32
CA LYS A 124 -6.43 3.23 1.59
C LYS A 124 -6.17 3.14 0.10
N CYS A 125 -5.48 4.13 -0.48
CA CYS A 125 -5.20 4.13 -1.90
C CYS A 125 -4.26 2.98 -2.30
N VAL A 126 -3.13 2.80 -1.60
CA VAL A 126 -2.18 1.72 -1.90
C VAL A 126 -2.86 0.35 -1.77
N TYR A 127 -3.63 0.12 -0.70
CA TYR A 127 -4.38 -1.11 -0.51
C TYR A 127 -5.38 -1.35 -1.66
N ASN A 128 -6.12 -0.32 -2.07
CA ASN A 128 -7.11 -0.48 -3.14
C ASN A 128 -6.49 -0.85 -4.48
N GLU A 129 -5.31 -0.30 -4.79
CA GLU A 129 -4.62 -0.53 -6.06
C GLU A 129 -3.80 -1.82 -6.08
N THR A 130 -3.26 -2.25 -4.94
CA THR A 130 -2.29 -3.36 -4.88
C THR A 130 -2.78 -4.57 -4.08
N LYS A 131 -3.85 -4.41 -3.29
CA LYS A 131 -4.32 -5.35 -2.27
C LYS A 131 -3.28 -5.69 -1.19
N PHE A 132 -2.19 -4.95 -1.14
CA PHE A 132 -1.14 -5.10 -0.13
C PHE A 132 -1.50 -4.35 1.16
N SER A 133 -1.53 -5.06 2.29
CA SER A 133 -1.69 -4.45 3.63
C SER A 133 -0.33 -4.17 4.28
N LEU A 134 -0.16 -2.94 4.76
CA LEU A 134 0.99 -2.49 5.56
C LEU A 134 0.83 -2.78 7.08
N ILE A 135 -0.29 -3.35 7.50
CA ILE A 135 -0.65 -3.62 8.90
C ILE A 135 -1.14 -5.05 9.08
#